data_AF-A0A660VBE9-F1
#
_entry.id   AF-A0A660VBE9-F1
#
_cell.length_a   1.000
_cell.length_b   1.000
_cell.length_c   1.000
_cell.angle_alpha   90.00
_cell.angle_beta   90.00
_cell.angle_gamma   90.00
#
_symmetry.space_group_name_H-M   'P 1'
#
loop_
_entity.id
_entity.type
_entity.pdbx_description
1 polymer ?
#
loop_
_entity_poly.entity_id
_entity_poly.type
_entity_poly.pdbx_seq_one_letter_code
_entity_poly.pdbx_strand_id
1 'polypeptide(L)'
;MTGETRKLDRALVSMLQNVELHKRGWDEKLYRYLVIASYLLNGNKPMTSEQAYKVLLDRGIRVQKAIFFKVFEHMRKHGPLVKDAQAKAHLSQKELLRIKGEMEQYKETIRKAKKFFLSKLDVCDESAAEEVWRKFDEFLQQVALSRGVKFFEIVRRGSLESAPEIDIDAFSSTFAPNIRESVLSAATQFLEADDASVHRYLLSLLDAGLAINACGLSEEDIKTLTEKYAVKASIKLFLDTNIVFCLLGLHKHPWEEATKDILDFVRQQKGLEVKLYVINDTLEEAKLVVRSVSNRLKQVGRIFWPIDRFL
;
A
#
# COMPACT_ATOMS: atom_id res chain seq x y z
N MET A 1 -25.30 -5.15 0.84
CA MET A 1 -24.31 -4.06 0.98
C MET A 1 -24.04 -3.55 -0.42
N THR A 2 -24.43 -2.32 -0.71
CA THR A 2 -24.20 -1.66 -1.99
C THR A 2 -22.69 -1.60 -2.24
N GLY A 3 -22.23 -2.31 -3.26
CA GLY A 3 -20.83 -2.29 -3.69
C GLY A 3 -20.51 -0.95 -4.32
N GLU A 4 -20.30 0.07 -3.50
CA GLU A 4 -19.71 1.32 -3.98
C GLU A 4 -18.26 1.04 -4.38
N THR A 5 -18.01 1.15 -5.68
CA THR A 5 -16.69 1.03 -6.30
C THR A 5 -15.75 2.09 -5.70
N ARG A 6 -14.83 1.67 -4.82
CA ARG A 6 -13.88 2.58 -4.16
C ARG A 6 -12.78 2.97 -5.12
N LYS A 7 -12.90 4.10 -5.81
CA LYS A 7 -11.86 4.58 -6.73
C LYS A 7 -10.78 5.34 -5.98
N LEU A 8 -9.50 5.09 -6.29
CA LEU A 8 -8.41 5.88 -5.75
C LEU A 8 -8.33 7.22 -6.49
N ASP A 9 -8.43 8.32 -5.75
CA ASP A 9 -8.16 9.62 -6.36
C ASP A 9 -6.70 9.72 -6.79
N ARG A 10 -6.42 10.17 -8.01
CA ARG A 10 -5.05 10.25 -8.55
C ARG A 10 -4.16 11.17 -7.73
N ALA A 11 -4.72 12.23 -7.16
CA ALA A 11 -3.98 13.10 -6.24
C ALA A 11 -3.57 12.31 -5.00
N LEU A 12 -4.48 11.50 -4.46
CA LEU A 12 -4.19 10.63 -3.32
C LEU A 12 -3.10 9.60 -3.66
N VAL A 13 -3.20 8.90 -4.79
CA VAL A 13 -2.15 7.94 -5.21
C VAL A 13 -0.79 8.62 -5.33
N SER A 14 -0.75 9.80 -5.97
CA SER A 14 0.51 10.54 -6.16
C SER A 14 1.21 10.94 -4.86
N MET A 15 0.43 11.15 -3.80
CA MET A 15 0.95 11.48 -2.47
C MET A 15 1.34 10.21 -1.72
N LEU A 16 0.51 9.17 -1.79
CA LEU A 16 0.68 7.96 -1.01
C LEU A 16 1.80 7.05 -1.53
N GLN A 17 2.14 7.10 -2.82
CA GLN A 17 3.32 6.38 -3.36
C GLN A 17 4.64 6.81 -2.70
N ASN A 18 4.67 7.98 -2.03
CA ASN A 18 5.84 8.46 -1.29
C ASN A 18 5.81 8.03 0.19
N VAL A 19 4.78 7.31 0.64
CA VAL A 19 4.69 6.77 2.00
C VAL A 19 5.38 5.43 2.01
N GLU A 20 6.63 5.45 2.46
CA GLU A 20 7.38 4.22 2.68
C GLU A 20 6.89 3.58 3.99
N LEU A 21 5.97 2.61 3.87
CA LEU A 21 5.37 1.90 5.02
C LEU A 21 6.43 1.22 5.91
N HIS A 22 7.59 0.94 5.33
CA HIS A 22 8.81 0.53 5.99
C HIS A 22 9.64 1.77 6.41
N LYS A 23 9.11 2.83 7.01
CA LYS A 23 9.97 3.89 7.61
C LYS A 23 9.36 4.40 8.89
N ARG A 24 10.17 4.64 9.92
CA ARG A 24 9.67 5.25 11.17
C ARG A 24 8.96 6.57 10.85
N GLY A 25 7.76 6.77 11.41
CA GLY A 25 6.92 7.94 11.14
C GLY A 25 6.11 7.87 9.82
N TRP A 26 6.05 6.70 9.18
CA TRP A 26 5.21 6.48 7.99
C TRP A 26 3.73 6.79 8.26
N ASP A 27 3.25 6.47 9.46
CA ASP A 27 1.89 6.70 9.92
C ASP A 27 1.58 8.19 10.01
N GLU A 28 2.45 8.99 10.65
CA GLU A 28 2.27 10.44 10.68
C GLU A 28 2.29 11.03 9.27
N LYS A 29 3.24 10.62 8.42
CA LYS A 29 3.32 11.07 7.02
C LYS A 29 2.05 10.74 6.24
N LEU A 30 1.54 9.54 6.42
CA LEU A 30 0.30 9.05 5.82
C LEU A 30 -0.91 9.87 6.25
N TYR A 31 -1.12 10.05 7.55
CA TYR A 31 -2.23 10.86 8.06
C TYR A 31 -2.11 12.33 7.63
N ARG A 32 -0.90 12.89 7.49
CA ARG A 32 -0.71 14.23 6.92
C ARG A 32 -1.18 14.28 5.46
N TYR A 33 -0.82 13.29 4.64
CA TYR A 33 -1.31 13.22 3.26
C TYR A 33 -2.81 12.99 3.16
N LEU A 34 -3.42 12.24 4.10
CA LEU A 34 -4.88 12.09 4.16
C LEU A 34 -5.59 13.41 4.49
N VAL A 35 -5.04 14.20 5.42
CA VAL A 35 -5.52 15.57 5.68
C VAL A 35 -5.40 16.42 4.42
N ILE A 36 -4.24 16.43 3.75
CA ILE A 36 -4.03 17.18 2.49
C ILE A 36 -5.03 16.73 1.42
N ALA A 37 -5.24 15.41 1.27
CA ALA A 37 -6.16 14.84 0.29
C ALA A 37 -7.59 15.33 0.49
N SER A 38 -8.06 15.44 1.74
CA SER A 38 -9.40 16.00 2.01
C SER A 38 -9.59 17.39 1.42
N TYR A 39 -8.54 18.24 1.46
CA TYR A 39 -8.57 19.56 0.87
C TYR A 39 -8.51 19.52 -0.66
N LEU A 40 -7.66 18.69 -1.26
CA LEU A 40 -7.60 18.56 -2.72
C LEU A 40 -8.94 18.09 -3.30
N LEU A 41 -9.57 17.10 -2.65
CA LEU A 41 -10.86 16.54 -3.04
C LEU A 41 -12.01 17.55 -2.95
N ASN A 42 -11.87 18.58 -2.10
CA ASN A 42 -12.84 19.66 -1.96
C ASN A 42 -12.39 20.98 -2.62
N GLY A 43 -11.38 20.94 -3.50
CA GLY A 43 -10.90 22.13 -4.22
C GLY A 43 -10.27 23.20 -3.34
N ASN A 44 -9.64 22.78 -2.23
CA ASN A 44 -9.03 23.62 -1.19
C ASN A 44 -9.97 24.67 -0.56
N LYS A 45 -11.28 24.42 -0.56
CA LYS A 45 -12.22 25.27 0.18
C LYS A 45 -11.95 25.17 1.69
N PRO A 46 -12.08 26.27 2.46
CA PRO A 46 -11.92 26.23 3.91
C PRO A 46 -12.89 25.24 4.56
N MET A 47 -12.36 24.37 5.42
CA MET A 47 -13.12 23.33 6.10
C MET A 47 -12.74 23.23 7.58
N THR A 48 -13.68 22.78 8.41
CA THR A 48 -13.38 22.26 9.74
C THR A 48 -12.76 20.87 9.65
N SER A 49 -12.22 20.38 10.77
CA SER A 49 -11.68 19.04 10.87
C SER A 49 -12.73 17.95 10.59
N GLU A 50 -13.98 18.15 11.01
CA GLU A 50 -15.09 17.21 10.80
C GLU A 50 -15.49 17.15 9.33
N GLN A 51 -15.51 18.30 8.67
CA GLN A 51 -15.77 18.38 7.23
C GLN A 51 -14.65 17.69 6.44
N ALA A 52 -13.39 17.94 6.79
CA ALA A 52 -12.24 17.27 6.19
C ALA A 52 -12.30 15.74 6.36
N TYR A 53 -12.63 15.27 7.56
CA TYR A 53 -12.83 13.84 7.84
C TYR A 53 -13.99 13.25 7.01
N LYS A 54 -15.11 13.97 6.93
CA LYS A 54 -16.28 13.55 6.15
C LYS A 54 -15.97 13.42 4.66
N VAL A 55 -15.18 14.34 4.08
CA VAL A 55 -14.76 14.25 2.67
C VAL A 55 -14.04 12.93 2.38
N LEU A 56 -13.21 12.42 3.30
CA LEU A 56 -12.54 11.13 3.11
C LEU A 56 -13.54 9.97 3.20
N LEU A 57 -14.45 10.00 4.19
CA LEU A 57 -15.47 8.97 4.34
C LEU A 57 -16.41 8.89 3.14
N ASP A 58 -16.85 10.02 2.60
CA ASP A 58 -17.73 10.11 1.43
C ASP A 58 -17.02 9.57 0.16
N ARG A 59 -15.69 9.44 0.18
CA ARG A 59 -14.89 8.77 -0.86
C ARG A 59 -14.56 7.32 -0.53
N GLY A 60 -15.14 6.76 0.53
CA GLY A 60 -14.91 5.38 0.98
C GLY A 60 -13.56 5.16 1.68
N ILE A 61 -12.82 6.22 2.01
CA ILE A 61 -11.53 6.15 2.69
C ILE A 61 -11.79 6.18 4.20
N ARG A 62 -11.60 5.03 4.85
CA ARG A 62 -11.71 4.91 6.30
C ARG A 62 -10.38 5.20 6.96
N VAL A 63 -10.40 6.04 7.99
CA VAL A 63 -9.22 6.44 8.76
C VAL A 63 -9.55 6.43 10.24
N GLN A 64 -8.57 6.18 11.11
CA GLN A 64 -8.81 6.25 12.55
C GLN A 64 -9.06 7.70 12.97
N LYS A 65 -10.28 7.96 13.42
CA LYS A 65 -10.79 9.30 13.75
C LYS A 65 -9.89 10.06 14.72
N ALA A 66 -9.44 9.40 15.81
CA ALA A 66 -8.59 10.02 16.82
C ALA A 66 -7.22 10.47 16.27
N ILE A 67 -6.56 9.63 15.47
CA ILE A 67 -5.27 9.96 14.86
C ILE A 67 -5.43 11.07 13.83
N PHE A 68 -6.47 10.98 12.99
CA PHE A 68 -6.78 12.01 11.99
C PHE A 68 -6.93 13.39 12.64
N PHE A 69 -7.73 13.52 13.69
CA PHE A 69 -7.92 14.79 14.38
C PHE A 69 -6.65 15.30 15.08
N LYS A 70 -5.87 14.40 15.68
CA LYS A 70 -4.58 14.75 16.28
C LYS A 70 -3.63 15.35 15.23
N VAL A 71 -3.49 14.70 14.08
CA VAL A 71 -2.63 15.17 12.98
C VAL A 71 -3.17 16.46 12.35
N PHE A 72 -4.48 16.57 12.17
CA PHE A 72 -5.12 17.79 11.68
C PHE A 72 -4.77 18.99 12.59
N GLU A 73 -4.96 18.86 13.90
CA GLU A 73 -4.67 19.93 14.85
C GLU A 73 -3.18 20.27 14.90
N HIS A 74 -2.31 19.27 14.79
CA HIS A 74 -0.87 19.50 14.67
C HIS A 74 -0.53 20.30 13.40
N MET A 75 -1.09 19.91 12.24
CA MET A 75 -0.92 20.64 10.98
C MET A 75 -1.51 22.05 11.02
N ARG A 76 -2.57 22.28 11.79
CA ARG A 76 -3.20 23.60 12.01
C ARG A 76 -2.36 24.52 12.88
N LYS A 77 -1.61 23.98 13.84
CA LYS A 77 -0.76 24.76 14.75
C LYS A 77 0.65 25.01 14.21
N HIS A 78 1.24 24.00 13.57
CA HIS A 78 2.67 23.99 13.21
C HIS A 78 2.93 23.69 11.73
N GLY A 79 1.87 23.46 10.95
CA GLY A 79 1.97 22.96 9.59
C GLY A 79 1.38 23.89 8.53
N PRO A 80 1.03 23.33 7.36
CA PRO A 80 0.65 24.11 6.19
C PRO A 80 -0.81 24.58 6.17
N LEU A 81 -1.58 24.36 7.24
CA LEU A 81 -2.98 24.74 7.32
C LEU A 81 -3.13 26.16 7.85
N VAL A 82 -3.68 27.05 7.01
CA VAL A 82 -3.92 28.45 7.33
C VAL A 82 -5.37 28.63 7.77
N LYS A 83 -5.57 29.28 8.93
CA LYS A 83 -6.91 29.55 9.47
C LYS A 83 -7.57 30.71 8.73
N ASP A 84 -8.88 30.61 8.54
CA ASP A 84 -9.73 31.73 8.15
C ASP A 84 -10.40 32.40 9.37
N ALA A 85 -11.12 33.48 9.12
CA ALA A 85 -11.83 34.25 10.15
C ALA A 85 -12.94 33.45 10.85
N GLN A 86 -13.38 32.30 10.30
CA GLN A 86 -14.44 31.45 10.83
C GLN A 86 -13.89 30.18 11.52
N ALA A 87 -12.61 30.17 11.88
CA ALA A 87 -11.91 29.02 12.47
C ALA A 87 -11.85 27.76 11.59
N LYS A 88 -12.19 27.86 10.30
CA LYS A 88 -11.92 26.83 9.30
C LYS A 88 -10.46 26.96 8.86
N ALA A 89 -9.94 25.91 8.23
CA ALA A 89 -8.59 25.91 7.68
C ALA A 89 -8.60 25.57 6.20
N HIS A 90 -7.58 26.04 5.47
CA HIS A 90 -7.27 25.65 4.10
C HIS A 90 -5.77 25.39 3.96
N LEU A 91 -5.33 24.68 2.91
CA LEU A 91 -3.90 24.51 2.64
C LEU A 91 -3.28 25.82 2.15
N SER A 92 -2.13 26.16 2.70
CA SER A 92 -1.29 27.26 2.22
C SER A 92 -0.96 27.11 0.73
N GLN A 93 -0.78 28.23 0.04
CA GLN A 93 -0.38 28.23 -1.38
C GLN A 93 0.95 27.50 -1.62
N LYS A 94 1.91 27.65 -0.71
CA LYS A 94 3.20 26.95 -0.78
C LYS A 94 3.01 25.43 -0.82
N GLU A 95 2.16 24.91 0.06
CA GLU A 95 1.90 23.48 0.13
C GLU A 95 1.11 22.97 -1.08
N LEU A 96 0.12 23.74 -1.55
CA LEU A 96 -0.59 23.42 -2.78
C LEU A 96 0.35 23.32 -3.99
N LEU A 97 1.28 24.26 -4.14
CA LEU A 97 2.25 24.24 -5.22
C LEU A 97 3.19 23.03 -5.12
N ARG A 98 3.67 22.71 -3.91
CA ARG A 98 4.49 21.51 -3.66
C ARG A 98 3.76 20.24 -4.09
N ILE A 99 2.53 20.04 -3.62
CA ILE A 99 1.74 18.86 -3.93
C ILE A 99 1.38 18.79 -5.42
N LYS A 100 1.05 19.92 -6.06
CA LYS A 100 0.84 19.97 -7.51
C LYS A 100 2.09 19.51 -8.27
N GLY A 101 3.29 19.88 -7.83
CA GLY A 101 4.54 19.40 -8.41
C GLY A 101 4.69 17.87 -8.31
N GLU A 102 4.38 17.29 -7.16
CA GLU A 102 4.38 15.82 -6.96
C GLU A 102 3.34 15.13 -7.85
N MET A 103 2.15 15.73 -8.00
CA MET A 103 1.09 15.23 -8.88
C MET A 103 1.51 15.24 -10.36
N GLU A 104 2.23 16.24 -10.83
CA GLU A 104 2.70 16.29 -12.23
C GLU A 104 3.71 15.17 -12.54
N GLN A 105 4.61 14.85 -11.61
CA GLN A 105 5.53 13.72 -11.78
C GLN A 105 4.78 12.38 -11.89
N TYR A 106 3.73 12.21 -11.08
CA TYR A 106 2.89 11.02 -11.16
C TYR A 106 2.08 10.95 -12.46
N LYS A 107 1.57 12.09 -12.95
CA LYS A 107 0.88 12.16 -14.25
C LYS A 107 1.77 11.70 -15.40
N GLU A 108 3.06 12.03 -15.39
CA GLU A 108 3.98 11.56 -16.42
C GLU A 108 4.16 10.04 -16.37
N THR A 109 4.21 9.45 -15.17
CA THR A 109 4.23 7.99 -14.99
C THR A 109 2.97 7.34 -15.59
N ILE A 110 1.79 7.89 -15.27
CA ILE A 110 0.51 7.43 -15.85
C ILE A 110 0.52 7.56 -17.36
N ARG A 111 0.99 8.70 -17.90
CA ARG A 111 1.02 8.96 -19.35
C ARG A 111 1.88 7.93 -20.09
N LYS A 112 3.04 7.58 -19.54
CA LYS A 112 3.94 6.57 -20.13
C LYS A 112 3.32 5.16 -20.06
N ALA A 113 2.79 4.77 -18.90
CA ALA A 113 2.10 3.49 -18.75
C ALA A 113 0.90 3.39 -19.70
N LYS A 114 0.06 4.43 -19.76
CA LYS A 114 -1.04 4.53 -20.72
C LYS A 114 -0.56 4.37 -22.16
N LYS A 115 0.50 5.07 -22.56
CA LYS A 115 1.06 4.97 -23.91
C LYS A 115 1.48 3.53 -24.23
N PHE A 116 2.09 2.84 -23.27
CA PHE A 116 2.42 1.42 -23.40
C PHE A 116 1.15 0.59 -23.62
N PHE A 117 0.14 0.71 -22.75
CA PHE A 117 -1.12 -0.03 -22.88
C PHE A 117 -1.79 0.19 -24.24
N LEU A 118 -1.92 1.46 -24.66
CA LEU A 118 -2.53 1.82 -25.93
C LEU A 118 -1.74 1.29 -27.14
N SER A 119 -0.42 1.12 -27.02
CA SER A 119 0.39 0.50 -28.08
C SER A 119 0.14 -1.00 -28.27
N LYS A 120 -0.57 -1.64 -27.32
CA LYS A 120 -0.94 -3.06 -27.36
C LYS A 120 -2.39 -3.29 -27.75
N LEU A 121 -3.18 -2.23 -27.85
CA LEU A 121 -4.57 -2.28 -28.32
C LEU A 121 -4.58 -2.32 -29.85
N ASP A 122 -5.05 -3.43 -30.40
CA ASP A 122 -5.34 -3.53 -31.82
C ASP A 122 -6.69 -2.88 -32.12
N VAL A 123 -6.70 -2.02 -33.14
CA VAL A 123 -7.87 -1.47 -33.83
C VAL A 123 -8.95 -0.92 -32.88
N CYS A 124 -8.78 0.35 -32.52
CA CYS A 124 -9.79 1.19 -31.90
C CYS A 124 -9.60 2.63 -32.42
N ASP A 125 -10.68 3.39 -32.57
CA ASP A 125 -10.54 4.84 -32.68
C ASP A 125 -10.02 5.42 -31.35
N GLU A 126 -9.51 6.65 -31.40
CA GLU A 126 -8.88 7.29 -30.24
C GLU A 126 -9.83 7.44 -29.05
N SER A 127 -11.14 7.65 -29.30
CA SER A 127 -12.14 7.79 -28.24
C SER A 127 -12.42 6.46 -27.55
N ALA A 128 -12.51 5.36 -28.31
CA ALA A 128 -12.69 4.02 -27.77
C ALA A 128 -11.46 3.58 -26.97
N ALA A 129 -10.27 3.85 -27.49
CA ALA A 129 -9.01 3.55 -26.81
C ALA A 129 -8.89 4.28 -25.46
N GLU A 130 -9.31 5.55 -25.40
CA GLU A 130 -9.34 6.33 -24.15
C GLU A 130 -10.28 5.72 -23.11
N GLU A 131 -11.47 5.30 -23.53
CA GLU A 131 -12.47 4.72 -22.65
C GLU A 131 -12.04 3.34 -22.11
N VAL A 132 -11.39 2.52 -22.96
CA VAL A 132 -10.79 1.25 -22.51
C VAL A 132 -9.73 1.52 -21.45
N TRP A 133 -8.79 2.44 -21.70
CA TRP A 133 -7.78 2.79 -20.72
C TRP A 133 -8.41 3.30 -19.41
N ARG A 134 -9.42 4.16 -19.49
CA ARG A 134 -10.11 4.70 -18.29
C ARG A 134 -10.69 3.59 -17.43
N LYS A 135 -11.37 2.62 -18.05
CA LYS A 135 -11.95 1.46 -17.36
C LYS A 135 -10.87 0.53 -16.81
N PHE A 136 -9.79 0.32 -17.55
CA PHE A 136 -8.66 -0.51 -17.10
C PHE A 136 -7.92 0.11 -15.91
N ASP A 137 -7.64 1.41 -15.97
CA ASP A 137 -7.10 2.20 -14.84
C ASP A 137 -8.00 2.07 -13.60
N GLU A 138 -9.30 2.25 -13.77
CA GLU A 138 -10.27 2.06 -12.68
C GLU A 138 -10.24 0.64 -12.10
N PHE A 139 -10.19 -0.38 -12.96
CA PHE A 139 -10.05 -1.78 -12.55
C PHE A 139 -8.78 -2.00 -11.72
N LEU A 140 -7.62 -1.54 -12.18
CA LEU A 140 -6.35 -1.70 -11.46
C LEU A 140 -6.38 -1.02 -10.08
N GLN A 141 -6.98 0.17 -9.98
CA GLN A 141 -7.16 0.84 -8.69
C GLN A 141 -8.03 0.04 -7.72
N GLN A 142 -9.14 -0.54 -8.20
CA GLN A 142 -10.00 -1.41 -7.38
C GLN A 142 -9.25 -2.64 -6.90
N VAL A 143 -8.50 -3.28 -7.79
CA VAL A 143 -7.73 -4.48 -7.47
C VAL A 143 -6.64 -4.16 -6.45
N ALA A 144 -5.89 -3.07 -6.63
CA ALA A 144 -4.88 -2.63 -5.66
C ALA A 144 -5.48 -2.38 -4.26
N LEU A 145 -6.67 -1.76 -4.20
CA LEU A 145 -7.38 -1.52 -2.94
C LEU A 145 -7.92 -2.81 -2.30
N SER A 146 -8.59 -3.67 -3.06
CA SER A 146 -9.33 -4.81 -2.52
C SER A 146 -8.48 -6.07 -2.36
N ARG A 147 -7.39 -6.18 -3.13
CA ARG A 147 -6.56 -7.38 -3.24
C ARG A 147 -5.08 -7.12 -2.96
N GLY A 148 -4.69 -5.99 -2.36
CA GLY A 148 -3.31 -5.52 -2.15
C GLY A 148 -2.18 -6.56 -2.20
N VAL A 149 -2.19 -7.59 -1.34
CA VAL A 149 -1.16 -8.66 -1.33
C VAL A 149 -1.12 -9.48 -2.63
N LYS A 150 -2.26 -9.76 -3.25
CA LYS A 150 -2.33 -10.45 -4.55
C LYS A 150 -1.96 -9.55 -5.71
N PHE A 151 -2.29 -8.26 -5.61
CA PHE A 151 -1.81 -7.27 -6.57
C PHE A 151 -0.28 -7.19 -6.54
N PHE A 152 0.34 -7.27 -5.35
CA PHE A 152 1.80 -7.35 -5.20
C PHE A 152 2.43 -8.55 -5.92
N GLU A 153 1.78 -9.72 -5.96
CA GLU A 153 2.33 -10.88 -6.70
C GLU A 153 2.44 -10.59 -8.20
N ILE A 154 1.45 -9.89 -8.79
CA ILE A 154 1.55 -9.41 -10.19
C ILE A 154 2.73 -8.46 -10.32
N VAL A 155 2.83 -7.45 -9.45
CA VAL A 155 3.89 -6.43 -9.52
C VAL A 155 5.29 -7.05 -9.38
N ARG A 156 5.44 -8.10 -8.55
CA ARG A 156 6.73 -8.76 -8.31
C ARG A 156 7.10 -9.75 -9.41
N ARG A 157 6.14 -10.54 -9.91
CA ARG A 157 6.42 -11.69 -10.79
C ARG A 157 6.14 -11.41 -12.27
N GLY A 158 5.43 -10.33 -12.59
CA GLY A 158 5.02 -10.02 -13.96
C GLY A 158 4.22 -11.15 -14.61
N SER A 159 3.38 -11.84 -13.84
CA SER A 159 2.61 -12.99 -14.34
C SER A 159 1.25 -13.09 -13.67
N LEU A 160 0.20 -13.21 -14.48
CA LEU A 160 -1.17 -13.38 -14.00
C LEU A 160 -1.44 -14.75 -13.40
N GLU A 161 -0.68 -15.77 -13.79
CA GLU A 161 -0.75 -17.10 -13.19
C GLU A 161 -0.50 -17.07 -11.67
N SER A 162 0.26 -16.07 -11.20
CA SER A 162 0.53 -15.88 -9.77
C SER A 162 -0.62 -15.26 -8.97
N ALA A 163 -1.65 -14.73 -9.63
CA ALA A 163 -2.78 -14.05 -9.02
C ALA A 163 -4.12 -14.36 -9.73
N PRO A 164 -4.60 -15.63 -9.71
CA PRO A 164 -5.82 -16.05 -10.40
C PRO A 164 -7.10 -15.36 -9.87
N GLU A 165 -7.03 -14.72 -8.70
CA GLU A 165 -8.13 -13.93 -8.16
C GLU A 165 -8.33 -12.58 -8.85
N ILE A 166 -7.42 -12.18 -9.74
CA ILE A 166 -7.49 -10.98 -10.57
C ILE A 166 -8.09 -11.42 -11.92
N ASP A 167 -9.42 -11.35 -11.99
CA ASP A 167 -10.19 -11.85 -13.12
C ASP A 167 -10.23 -10.86 -14.29
N ILE A 168 -9.23 -10.95 -15.16
CA ILE A 168 -9.13 -10.11 -16.36
C ILE A 168 -10.15 -10.53 -17.43
N ASP A 169 -10.54 -11.80 -17.47
CA ASP A 169 -11.59 -12.28 -18.35
C ASP A 169 -12.93 -11.61 -18.02
N ALA A 170 -13.28 -11.49 -16.73
CA ALA A 170 -14.45 -10.76 -16.28
C ALA A 170 -14.36 -9.26 -16.63
N PHE A 171 -13.19 -8.64 -16.46
CA PHE A 171 -12.97 -7.25 -16.89
C PHE A 171 -13.19 -7.08 -18.40
N SER A 172 -12.56 -7.92 -19.21
CA SER A 172 -12.61 -7.86 -20.68
C SER A 172 -14.01 -8.16 -21.22
N SER A 173 -14.77 -9.00 -20.51
CA SER A 173 -16.17 -9.32 -20.84
C SER A 173 -17.11 -8.11 -20.75
N THR A 174 -16.71 -7.02 -20.08
CA THR A 174 -17.49 -5.76 -20.04
C THR A 174 -17.44 -4.96 -21.35
N PHE A 175 -16.59 -5.37 -22.30
CA PHE A 175 -16.44 -4.73 -23.60
C PHE A 175 -17.15 -5.52 -24.70
N ALA A 176 -17.44 -4.82 -25.81
CA ALA A 176 -18.09 -5.40 -26.96
C ALA A 176 -17.26 -6.55 -27.56
N PRO A 177 -17.89 -7.61 -28.12
CA PRO A 177 -17.17 -8.80 -28.58
C PRO A 177 -16.06 -8.53 -29.60
N ASN A 178 -16.23 -7.51 -30.44
CA ASN A 178 -15.29 -7.13 -31.49
C ASN A 178 -13.98 -6.51 -30.98
N ILE A 179 -13.94 -6.00 -29.74
CA ILE A 179 -12.73 -5.44 -29.12
C ILE A 179 -12.25 -6.25 -27.90
N ARG A 180 -13.05 -7.21 -27.43
CA ARG A 180 -12.79 -7.97 -26.21
C ARG A 180 -11.42 -8.67 -26.22
N GLU A 181 -11.08 -9.36 -27.30
CA GLU A 181 -9.81 -10.07 -27.42
C GLU A 181 -8.61 -9.12 -27.43
N SER A 182 -8.75 -7.97 -28.12
CA SER A 182 -7.75 -6.91 -28.14
C SER A 182 -7.54 -6.31 -26.74
N VAL A 183 -8.62 -6.06 -25.99
CA VAL A 183 -8.56 -5.57 -24.61
C VAL A 183 -7.92 -6.59 -23.67
N LEU A 184 -8.32 -7.86 -23.76
CA LEU A 184 -7.75 -8.94 -22.96
C LEU A 184 -6.25 -9.08 -23.21
N SER A 185 -5.86 -9.13 -24.48
CA SER A 185 -4.46 -9.19 -24.90
C SER A 185 -3.65 -8.00 -24.39
N ALA A 186 -4.16 -6.78 -24.52
CA ALA A 186 -3.50 -5.57 -24.04
C ALA A 186 -3.36 -5.54 -22.51
N ALA A 187 -4.39 -5.97 -21.77
CA ALA A 187 -4.36 -6.05 -20.31
C ALA A 187 -3.35 -7.09 -19.80
N THR A 188 -3.31 -8.27 -20.40
CA THR A 188 -2.33 -9.31 -20.10
C THR A 188 -0.92 -8.82 -20.40
N GLN A 189 -0.67 -8.33 -21.62
CA GLN A 189 0.65 -7.80 -22.00
C GLN A 189 1.10 -6.63 -21.12
N PHE A 190 0.17 -5.83 -20.60
CA PHE A 190 0.48 -4.76 -19.66
C PHE A 190 0.92 -5.28 -18.30
N LEU A 191 0.21 -6.24 -17.73
CA LEU A 191 0.52 -6.76 -16.38
C LEU A 191 1.75 -7.67 -16.37
N GLU A 192 2.12 -8.20 -17.52
CA GLU A 192 3.31 -9.02 -17.73
C GLU A 192 4.46 -8.24 -18.41
N ALA A 193 4.31 -6.92 -18.54
CA ALA A 193 5.31 -6.09 -19.21
C ALA A 193 6.59 -5.94 -18.38
N ASP A 194 7.74 -6.21 -19.00
CA ASP A 194 9.04 -5.74 -18.51
C ASP A 194 9.30 -4.28 -18.93
N ASP A 195 8.37 -3.37 -18.58
CA ASP A 195 8.49 -1.93 -18.83
C ASP A 195 8.58 -1.16 -17.51
N ALA A 196 9.62 -0.34 -17.37
CA ALA A 196 9.88 0.41 -16.14
C ALA A 196 8.77 1.41 -15.78
N SER A 197 8.06 1.95 -16.77
CA SER A 197 6.95 2.90 -16.54
C SER A 197 5.70 2.17 -16.08
N VAL A 198 5.43 1.00 -16.65
CA VAL A 198 4.34 0.11 -16.22
C VAL A 198 4.59 -0.38 -14.78
N HIS A 199 5.77 -0.91 -14.50
CA HIS A 199 6.14 -1.34 -13.14
C HIS A 199 6.01 -0.21 -12.12
N ARG A 200 6.53 0.99 -12.44
CA ARG A 200 6.40 2.15 -11.54
C ARG A 200 4.95 2.51 -11.29
N TYR A 201 4.11 2.50 -12.32
CA TYR A 201 2.70 2.79 -12.20
C TYR A 201 1.97 1.78 -11.30
N LEU A 202 2.21 0.48 -11.52
CA LEU A 202 1.62 -0.59 -10.71
C LEU A 202 2.09 -0.52 -9.24
N LEU A 203 3.38 -0.27 -9.01
CA LEU A 203 3.92 -0.04 -7.66
C LEU A 203 3.24 1.15 -6.96
N SER A 204 3.06 2.28 -7.64
CA SER A 204 2.36 3.44 -7.06
C SER A 204 0.93 3.11 -6.64
N LEU A 205 0.21 2.30 -7.42
CA LEU A 205 -1.14 1.83 -7.08
C LEU A 205 -1.12 0.91 -5.86
N LEU A 206 -0.16 -0.02 -5.81
CA LEU A 206 0.03 -0.94 -4.70
C LEU A 206 0.32 -0.17 -3.41
N ASP A 207 1.29 0.73 -3.41
CA ASP A 207 1.69 1.52 -2.24
C ASP A 207 0.52 2.33 -1.70
N ALA A 208 -0.22 2.99 -2.59
CA ALA A 208 -1.41 3.74 -2.21
C ALA A 208 -2.51 2.84 -1.63
N GLY A 209 -2.75 1.67 -2.25
CA GLY A 209 -3.73 0.70 -1.78
C GLY A 209 -3.37 0.15 -0.39
N LEU A 210 -2.12 -0.23 -0.17
CA LEU A 210 -1.60 -0.70 1.12
C LEU A 210 -1.68 0.39 2.18
N ALA A 211 -1.28 1.62 1.86
CA ALA A 211 -1.33 2.75 2.79
C ALA A 211 -2.77 3.07 3.24
N ILE A 212 -3.73 3.06 2.31
CA ILE A 212 -5.15 3.28 2.66
C ILE A 212 -5.69 2.14 3.52
N ASN A 213 -5.38 0.90 3.17
CA ASN A 213 -5.81 -0.26 3.95
C ASN A 213 -5.21 -0.26 5.36
N ALA A 214 -3.96 0.19 5.52
CA ALA A 214 -3.31 0.34 6.82
C ALA A 214 -4.01 1.36 7.74
N CYS A 215 -4.76 2.33 7.19
CA CYS A 215 -5.52 3.30 7.97
C CYS A 215 -6.91 2.80 8.41
N GLY A 216 -7.38 1.68 7.84
CA GLY A 216 -8.81 1.40 7.68
C GLY A 216 -9.43 0.38 8.63
N LEU A 217 -8.71 -0.19 9.59
CA LEU A 217 -9.33 -1.04 10.61
C LEU A 217 -9.65 -0.20 11.84
N SER A 218 -10.92 0.18 11.99
CA SER A 218 -11.39 0.74 13.25
C SER A 218 -11.50 -0.36 14.33
N GLU A 219 -11.37 0.01 15.60
CA GLU A 219 -11.63 -0.92 16.71
C GLU A 219 -13.04 -1.52 16.63
N GLU A 220 -14.01 -0.77 16.10
CA GLU A 220 -15.38 -1.22 15.87
C GLU A 220 -15.47 -2.26 14.73
N ASP A 221 -14.68 -2.12 13.66
CA ASP A 221 -14.57 -3.12 12.59
C ASP A 221 -13.94 -4.41 13.13
N ILE A 222 -12.90 -4.32 13.95
CA ILE A 222 -12.28 -5.47 14.63
C ILE A 222 -13.29 -6.14 15.56
N LYS A 223 -13.96 -5.35 16.41
CA LYS A 223 -14.98 -5.82 17.34
C LYS A 223 -16.12 -6.53 16.62
N THR A 224 -16.63 -5.93 15.55
CA THR A 224 -17.67 -6.52 14.70
C THR A 224 -17.20 -7.83 14.05
N LEU A 225 -15.95 -7.89 13.57
CA LEU A 225 -15.38 -9.12 13.02
C LEU A 225 -15.28 -10.23 14.07
N THR A 226 -14.87 -9.90 15.30
CA THR A 226 -14.77 -10.87 16.40
C THR A 226 -16.12 -11.29 16.98
N GLU A 227 -17.09 -10.38 17.10
CA GLU A 227 -18.38 -10.64 17.76
C GLU A 227 -19.41 -11.26 16.81
N LYS A 228 -19.48 -10.77 15.56
CA LYS A 228 -20.54 -11.16 14.62
C LYS A 228 -20.31 -12.52 13.98
N TYR A 229 -19.06 -12.93 13.84
CA TYR A 229 -18.73 -14.17 13.14
C TYR A 229 -18.45 -15.34 14.09
N ALA A 230 -18.19 -15.14 15.39
CA ALA A 230 -17.78 -16.18 16.35
C ALA A 230 -16.60 -17.06 15.89
N VAL A 231 -16.04 -16.77 14.71
CA VAL A 231 -14.79 -17.30 14.19
C VAL A 231 -13.72 -16.54 14.97
N LYS A 232 -12.84 -17.25 15.68
CA LYS A 232 -11.56 -16.66 16.10
C LYS A 232 -10.94 -16.06 14.85
N ALA A 233 -11.04 -14.74 14.69
CA ALA A 233 -10.61 -14.09 13.47
C ALA A 233 -9.11 -14.39 13.33
N SER A 234 -8.74 -15.14 12.29
CA SER A 234 -7.37 -15.58 12.12
C SER A 234 -6.68 -14.65 11.14
N ILE A 235 -5.68 -13.89 11.60
CA ILE A 235 -4.86 -13.07 10.71
C ILE A 235 -3.64 -13.89 10.32
N LYS A 236 -3.45 -14.10 9.02
CA LYS A 236 -2.19 -14.66 8.49
C LYS A 236 -1.26 -13.49 8.15
N LEU A 237 -0.22 -13.29 8.93
CA LEU A 237 0.84 -12.32 8.64
C LEU A 237 1.96 -13.02 7.90
N PHE A 238 2.20 -12.64 6.65
CA PHE A 238 3.36 -13.09 5.90
C PHE A 238 4.55 -12.19 6.23
N LEU A 239 5.61 -12.78 6.77
CA LEU A 239 6.80 -12.07 7.19
C LEU A 239 7.83 -12.09 6.06
N ASP A 240 8.34 -10.91 5.73
CA ASP A 240 9.50 -10.76 4.87
C ASP A 240 10.77 -11.27 5.57
N THR A 241 11.79 -11.60 4.78
CA THR A 241 13.11 -12.05 5.24
C THR A 241 13.72 -11.09 6.27
N ASN A 242 13.59 -9.78 6.08
CA ASN A 242 14.15 -8.80 7.01
C ASN A 242 13.52 -8.89 8.40
N ILE A 243 12.21 -9.15 8.48
CA ILE A 243 11.51 -9.34 9.76
C ILE A 243 11.97 -10.65 10.40
N VAL A 244 12.11 -11.72 9.61
CA VAL A 244 12.63 -13.00 10.10
C VAL A 244 14.06 -12.83 10.66
N PHE A 245 14.91 -12.04 10.02
CA PHE A 245 16.26 -11.77 10.51
C PHE A 245 16.26 -10.99 11.83
N CYS A 246 15.37 -10.01 11.96
CA CYS A 246 15.17 -9.28 13.22
C CYS A 246 14.67 -10.22 14.33
N LEU A 247 13.69 -11.08 14.03
CA LEU A 247 13.14 -12.06 14.98
C LEU A 247 14.18 -13.05 15.48
N LEU A 248 15.07 -13.49 14.60
CA LEU A 248 16.14 -14.44 14.93
C LEU A 248 17.39 -13.76 15.53
N GLY A 249 17.39 -12.43 15.68
CA GLY A 249 18.55 -11.68 16.19
C GLY A 249 19.77 -11.77 15.28
N LEU A 250 19.59 -12.09 13.99
CA LEU A 250 20.67 -12.34 13.04
C LEU A 250 21.25 -11.05 12.44
N HIS A 251 20.55 -9.92 12.64
CA HIS A 251 21.00 -8.62 12.13
C HIS A 251 20.43 -7.48 12.98
N LYS A 252 21.26 -6.46 13.25
CA LYS A 252 20.76 -5.14 13.62
C LYS A 252 20.22 -4.48 12.37
N HIS A 253 18.91 -4.50 12.21
CA HIS A 253 18.22 -3.83 11.11
C HIS A 253 17.43 -2.64 11.68
N PRO A 254 17.24 -1.54 10.93
CA PRO A 254 16.31 -0.46 11.31
C PRO A 254 14.86 -0.91 11.60
N TRP A 255 14.51 -2.18 11.37
CA TRP A 255 13.19 -2.79 11.62
C TRP A 255 13.05 -3.45 12.99
N GLU A 256 14.06 -3.43 13.87
CA GLU A 256 13.98 -4.10 15.19
C GLU A 256 12.79 -3.60 16.03
N GLU A 257 12.55 -2.29 16.04
CA GLU A 257 11.46 -1.65 16.78
C GLU A 257 10.09 -2.09 16.22
N ALA A 258 9.92 -2.05 14.90
CA ALA A 258 8.70 -2.51 14.22
C ALA A 258 8.45 -4.02 14.38
N THR A 259 9.51 -4.83 14.39
CA THR A 259 9.42 -6.28 14.61
C THR A 259 8.94 -6.58 16.03
N LYS A 260 9.43 -5.81 17.01
CA LYS A 260 8.99 -5.89 18.40
C LYS A 260 7.52 -5.48 18.53
N ASP A 261 7.10 -4.41 17.86
CA ASP A 261 5.71 -3.96 17.86
C ASP A 261 4.76 -5.04 17.30
N ILE A 262 5.18 -5.76 16.25
CA ILE A 262 4.43 -6.90 15.70
C ILE A 262 4.30 -8.02 16.74
N LEU A 263 5.40 -8.40 17.41
CA LEU A 263 5.37 -9.44 18.44
C LEU A 263 4.51 -9.05 19.64
N ASP A 264 4.61 -7.79 20.07
CA ASP A 264 3.84 -7.26 21.19
C ASP A 264 2.35 -7.19 20.82
N PHE A 265 2.02 -6.78 19.59
CA PHE A 265 0.67 -6.87 19.05
C PHE A 265 0.14 -8.30 19.10
N VAL A 266 0.86 -9.28 18.52
CA VAL A 266 0.46 -10.70 18.50
C VAL A 266 0.19 -11.23 19.91
N ARG A 267 1.01 -10.85 20.90
CA ARG A 267 0.87 -11.28 22.30
C ARG A 267 -0.29 -10.61 23.03
N GLN A 268 -0.61 -9.37 22.70
CA GLN A 268 -1.62 -8.57 23.39
C GLN A 268 -3.04 -8.83 22.87
N GLN A 269 -3.20 -9.36 21.65
CA GLN A 269 -4.53 -9.62 21.10
C GLN A 269 -5.22 -10.81 21.78
N LYS A 270 -6.40 -10.56 22.36
CA LYS A 270 -7.31 -11.60 22.86
C LYS A 270 -8.44 -11.82 21.86
N GLY A 271 -8.67 -13.07 21.45
CA GLY A 271 -9.75 -13.42 20.51
C GLY A 271 -9.38 -13.38 19.02
N LEU A 272 -8.17 -12.94 18.69
CA LEU A 272 -7.60 -12.91 17.35
C LEU A 272 -6.46 -13.92 17.24
N GLU A 273 -6.56 -14.89 16.33
CA GLU A 273 -5.51 -15.88 16.09
C GLU A 273 -4.52 -15.34 15.04
N VAL A 274 -3.41 -14.74 15.46
CA VAL A 274 -2.41 -14.25 14.51
C VAL A 274 -1.40 -15.36 14.20
N LYS A 275 -1.44 -15.87 12.96
CA LYS A 275 -0.52 -16.87 12.43
C LYS A 275 0.56 -16.18 11.59
N LEU A 276 1.81 -16.37 12.01
CA LEU A 276 2.96 -15.86 11.28
C LEU A 276 3.37 -16.91 10.24
N TYR A 277 3.41 -16.52 8.97
CA TYR A 277 3.85 -17.34 7.85
C TYR A 277 5.09 -16.73 7.22
N VAL A 278 5.95 -17.59 6.69
CA VAL A 278 7.11 -17.21 5.88
C VAL A 278 7.02 -17.99 4.58
N ILE A 279 7.39 -17.37 3.47
CA ILE A 279 7.47 -18.06 2.18
C ILE A 279 8.76 -18.89 2.10
N ASN A 280 8.78 -19.92 1.26
CA ASN A 280 9.93 -20.82 1.14
C ASN A 280 11.22 -20.07 0.75
N ASP A 281 11.12 -19.08 -0.15
CA ASP A 281 12.27 -18.24 -0.54
C ASP A 281 12.91 -17.55 0.67
N THR A 282 12.07 -16.96 1.54
CA THR A 282 12.50 -16.32 2.79
C THR A 282 13.16 -17.30 3.76
N LEU A 283 12.65 -18.54 3.84
CA LEU A 283 13.27 -19.59 4.65
C LEU A 283 14.65 -19.99 4.10
N GLU A 284 14.79 -20.13 2.78
CA GLU A 284 16.08 -20.47 2.18
C GLU A 284 17.11 -19.35 2.37
N GLU A 285 16.70 -18.10 2.20
CA GLU A 285 17.55 -16.94 2.46
C GLU A 285 17.99 -16.89 3.94
N ALA A 286 17.07 -17.14 4.87
CA ALA A 286 17.40 -17.24 6.30
C ALA A 286 18.35 -18.40 6.62
N LYS A 287 18.15 -19.58 6.02
CA LYS A 287 19.07 -20.71 6.18
C LYS A 287 20.47 -20.36 5.69
N LEU A 288 20.61 -19.66 4.57
CA LEU A 288 21.90 -19.23 4.05
C LEU A 288 22.61 -18.27 5.01
N VAL A 289 21.89 -17.29 5.55
CA VAL A 289 22.46 -16.34 6.53
C VAL A 289 22.86 -17.05 7.82
N VAL A 290 22.00 -17.90 8.39
CA VAL A 290 22.30 -18.70 9.59
C VAL A 290 23.53 -19.58 9.36
N ARG A 291 23.63 -20.26 8.21
CA ARG A 291 24.82 -21.04 7.85
C ARG A 291 26.07 -20.15 7.78
N SER A 292 25.96 -18.96 7.21
CA SER A 292 27.09 -18.01 7.13
C SER A 292 27.56 -17.56 8.52
N VAL A 293 26.62 -17.31 9.44
CA VAL A 293 26.92 -16.91 10.83
C VAL A 293 27.51 -18.09 11.60
N SER A 294 26.94 -19.29 11.45
CA SER A 294 27.47 -20.52 12.06
C SER A 294 28.89 -20.83 11.58
N ASN A 295 29.17 -20.67 10.28
CA ASN A 295 30.51 -20.85 9.73
C ASN A 295 31.50 -19.81 10.26
N ARG A 296 31.07 -18.54 10.40
CA ARG A 296 31.88 -17.50 11.06
C ARG A 296 32.16 -17.84 12.52
N LEU A 297 31.16 -18.28 13.27
CA LEU A 297 31.34 -18.71 14.67
C LEU A 297 32.28 -19.91 14.79
N LYS A 298 32.25 -20.86 13.85
CA LYS A 298 33.21 -21.98 13.80
C LYS A 298 34.64 -21.52 13.51
N GLN A 299 34.82 -20.44 12.74
CA GLN A 299 36.13 -19.83 12.53
C GLN A 299 36.64 -19.10 13.78
N VAL A 300 35.73 -18.46 14.53
CA VAL A 300 36.04 -17.81 15.83
C VAL A 300 36.28 -18.83 16.94
N GLY A 301 35.64 -20.00 16.88
CA GLY A 301 35.79 -21.12 17.84
C GLY A 301 37.11 -21.88 17.76
N ARG A 302 38.07 -21.47 16.92
CA ARG A 302 39.48 -21.93 16.95
C ARG A 302 40.34 -21.05 17.88
N ILE A 303 39.80 -20.63 19.01
CA ILE A 303 40.61 -20.08 20.09
C ILE A 303 41.04 -21.26 20.97
N PHE A 304 42.36 -21.52 20.99
CA PHE A 304 42.98 -22.52 21.87
C PHE A 304 42.74 -22.08 23.32
N TRP A 305 41.79 -22.72 24.00
CA TRP A 305 41.61 -22.58 25.44
C TRP A 305 42.55 -23.61 26.11
N PRO A 306 43.62 -23.20 26.81
CA PRO A 306 44.40 -24.15 27.59
C PRO A 306 43.55 -24.57 28.80
N ILE A 307 43.15 -25.84 28.84
CA ILE A 307 42.28 -26.41 29.89
C ILE A 307 43.04 -26.68 31.21
N ASP A 308 44.24 -26.13 31.41
CA ASP A 308 45.07 -26.45 32.60
C ASP A 308 44.89 -25.49 33.78
N ARG A 309 43.81 -24.72 33.85
CA ARG A 309 43.52 -23.87 35.03
C ARG A 309 42.05 -23.86 35.44
N PHE A 310 41.49 -25.04 35.69
CA PHE A 310 40.35 -25.21 36.58
C PHE A 310 40.44 -26.62 37.19
N LEU A 311 41.42 -26.80 38.09
CA LEU A 311 41.31 -27.75 39.20
C LEU A 311 40.48 -27.10 40.30
#